data_AF-F9EF33-F1
#
_entry.id   AF-F9EF33-F1
#
_cell.length_a   1.000
_cell.length_b   1.000
_cell.length_c   1.000
_cell.angle_alpha   90.00
_cell.angle_beta   90.00
_cell.angle_gamma   90.00
#
_symmetry.space_group_name_H-M   'P 1'
#
loop_
_entity.id
_entity.type
_entity.pdbx_description
1 polymer ?
#
loop_
_entity_poly.entity_id
_entity_poly.type
_entity_poly.pdbx_seq_one_letter_code
_entity_poly.pdbx_strand_id
1 'polypeptide(L)'
;MLDDGWFGSRRDSTSGLGDWQVSPQAWPAGLAPLAEHVRGLGMEFGLWFEPEMVNRDSEVARAHPDWILSDGAGGAVEHRDQRVLDLTAPGAWDYLYDAITGLVDALGIAYIKWDHNSTILAAGHMAVGTGGGARHGAPAVHDQTLALYRLLDALHERFPDLDVESCAGGGGRIDMGIMERTQRVWASDCNDAHDRADINRATMLLLPPELVGTHVGSGRDHTSLRNLDLPFRAGQALWGHMGVEWDLRSASQEDKRALAALIAVHKNLRPLLHAGELVHADTDEDEAVRIEGVVSPDRTDALYQLTGLAQTTTWPGAPRPLPGLDSARIYHVRLATPVYEGLNYPAAWTRPGGVRLPGSYLTTTGIALPVIHPDHMLLVRVTALEAS
;
A
#
# COMPACT_ATOMS: atom_id res chain seq x y z
N MET A 1 -3.61 12.55 -2.32
CA MET A 1 -4.90 12.12 -1.77
C MET A 1 -5.18 12.92 -0.50
N LEU A 2 -6.44 13.30 -0.28
CA LEU A 2 -6.91 13.89 0.98
C LEU A 2 -7.51 12.76 1.84
N ASP A 3 -6.90 12.52 3.00
CA ASP A 3 -7.27 11.44 3.92
C ASP A 3 -8.44 11.85 4.85
N ASP A 4 -8.69 11.09 5.92
CA ASP A 4 -9.81 11.25 6.86
C ASP A 4 -9.98 12.71 7.37
N GLY A 5 -11.22 13.07 7.71
CA GLY A 5 -11.58 14.35 8.33
C GLY A 5 -12.18 15.40 7.40
N TRP A 6 -12.40 15.11 6.12
CA TRP A 6 -12.96 16.07 5.16
C TRP A 6 -14.50 16.24 5.24
N PHE A 7 -15.19 15.30 5.90
CA PHE A 7 -16.65 15.16 5.89
C PHE A 7 -17.29 15.45 7.25
N GLY A 8 -18.61 15.67 7.24
CA GLY A 8 -19.48 15.74 8.43
C GLY A 8 -18.89 16.52 9.62
N SER A 9 -19.04 15.94 10.82
CA SER A 9 -18.46 16.43 12.06
C SER A 9 -17.06 15.86 12.37
N ARG A 10 -16.44 15.14 11.43
CA ARG A 10 -15.23 14.29 11.62
C ARG A 10 -13.97 15.05 12.02
N ARG A 11 -13.88 15.54 13.26
CA ARG A 11 -12.69 16.22 13.81
C ARG A 11 -11.74 15.26 14.54
N ASP A 12 -12.25 14.10 14.91
CA ASP A 12 -11.56 12.95 15.48
C ASP A 12 -12.29 11.65 15.06
N SER A 13 -11.89 10.50 15.59
CA SER A 13 -12.48 9.21 15.23
C SER A 13 -13.87 8.93 15.80
N THR A 14 -14.42 9.81 16.63
CA THR A 14 -15.64 9.53 17.43
C THR A 14 -16.94 9.98 16.80
N SER A 15 -16.90 10.76 15.70
CA SER A 15 -18.10 11.28 15.03
C SER A 15 -17.95 11.40 13.51
N GLY A 16 -19.09 11.51 12.82
CA GLY A 16 -19.17 11.86 11.40
C GLY A 16 -19.12 10.70 10.41
N LEU A 17 -18.63 9.50 10.76
CA LEU A 17 -18.76 8.33 9.87
C LEU A 17 -20.22 8.05 9.58
N GLY A 18 -20.52 7.82 8.31
CA GLY A 18 -21.87 7.75 7.77
C GLY A 18 -22.31 9.04 7.09
N ASP A 19 -21.80 10.22 7.47
CA ASP A 19 -22.23 11.52 6.91
C ASP A 19 -21.27 11.98 5.79
N TRP A 20 -21.39 11.38 4.61
CA TRP A 20 -20.47 11.58 3.47
C TRP A 20 -20.68 12.88 2.68
N GLN A 21 -20.87 14.00 3.38
CA GLN A 21 -20.92 15.34 2.79
C GLN A 21 -19.73 16.18 3.26
N VAL A 22 -19.18 17.02 2.37
CA VAL A 22 -18.06 17.90 2.70
C VAL A 22 -18.40 18.79 3.88
N SER A 23 -17.56 18.79 4.91
CA SER A 23 -17.78 19.59 6.12
C SER A 23 -17.61 21.08 5.82
N PRO A 24 -18.64 21.93 5.97
CA PRO A 24 -18.49 23.37 5.79
C PRO A 24 -17.66 24.02 6.91
N GLN A 25 -17.49 23.33 8.05
CA GLN A 25 -16.63 23.80 9.14
C GLN A 25 -15.15 23.61 8.80
N ALA A 26 -14.77 22.45 8.27
CA ALA A 26 -13.40 22.16 7.87
C ALA A 26 -13.05 22.79 6.51
N TRP A 27 -14.02 22.82 5.60
CA TRP A 27 -13.87 23.29 4.22
C TRP A 27 -14.98 24.29 3.86
N PRO A 28 -14.92 25.55 4.35
CA PRO A 28 -15.96 26.55 4.12
C PRO A 28 -16.25 26.86 2.64
N ALA A 29 -15.24 26.68 1.78
CA ALA A 29 -15.35 26.86 0.32
C ALA A 29 -15.60 25.54 -0.43
N GLY A 30 -15.86 24.44 0.29
CA GLY A 30 -15.88 23.09 -0.28
C GLY A 30 -14.50 22.58 -0.69
N LEU A 31 -14.47 21.41 -1.35
CA LEU A 31 -13.24 20.78 -1.84
C LEU A 31 -12.91 21.13 -3.29
N ALA A 32 -13.84 21.71 -4.06
CA ALA A 32 -13.63 22.01 -5.47
C ALA A 32 -12.39 22.89 -5.72
N PRO A 33 -12.13 23.99 -4.96
CA PRO A 33 -10.93 24.79 -5.17
C PRO A 33 -9.63 24.02 -4.94
N LEU A 34 -9.61 23.09 -3.97
CA LEU A 34 -8.45 22.24 -3.72
C LEU A 34 -8.24 21.25 -4.87
N ALA A 35 -9.30 20.56 -5.29
CA ALA A 35 -9.24 19.59 -6.38
C ALA A 35 -8.80 20.26 -7.70
N GLU A 36 -9.32 21.45 -8.01
CA GLU A 36 -8.91 22.25 -9.16
C GLU A 36 -7.46 22.70 -9.07
N HIS A 37 -7.00 23.14 -7.89
CA HIS A 37 -5.60 23.52 -7.71
C HIS A 37 -4.65 22.35 -7.92
N VAL A 38 -4.96 21.18 -7.34
CA VAL A 38 -4.18 19.94 -7.50
C VAL A 38 -4.10 19.53 -8.97
N ARG A 39 -5.23 19.51 -9.69
CA ARG A 39 -5.25 19.24 -11.12
C ARG A 39 -4.53 20.29 -11.96
N GLY A 40 -4.62 21.56 -11.58
CA GLY A 40 -3.90 22.67 -12.22
C GLY A 40 -2.36 22.53 -12.12
N LEU A 41 -1.87 21.76 -11.15
CA LEU A 41 -0.46 21.38 -11.01
C LEU A 41 -0.11 20.09 -11.78
N GLY A 42 -1.04 19.52 -12.55
CA GLY A 42 -0.84 18.29 -13.32
C GLY A 42 -0.88 17.01 -12.47
N MET A 43 -1.51 17.06 -11.29
CA MET A 43 -1.67 15.91 -10.41
C MET A 43 -3.12 15.40 -10.43
N GLU A 44 -3.29 14.11 -10.16
CA GLU A 44 -4.61 13.52 -9.90
C GLU A 44 -5.07 13.85 -8.48
N PHE A 45 -6.38 14.05 -8.32
CA PHE A 45 -7.00 14.26 -7.02
C PHE A 45 -7.62 12.95 -6.54
N GLY A 46 -7.37 12.61 -5.28
CA GLY A 46 -7.91 11.41 -4.64
C GLY A 46 -8.42 11.69 -3.24
N LEU A 47 -9.35 10.85 -2.77
CA LEU A 47 -10.10 11.07 -1.54
C LEU A 47 -10.28 9.75 -0.76
N TRP A 48 -10.22 9.83 0.57
CA TRP A 48 -10.47 8.68 1.45
C TRP A 48 -11.96 8.52 1.77
N PHE A 49 -12.43 7.29 1.87
CA PHE A 49 -13.75 6.90 2.35
C PHE A 49 -13.67 5.67 3.26
N GLU A 50 -14.58 5.55 4.23
CA GLU A 50 -14.81 4.33 5.03
C GLU A 50 -16.32 3.99 5.04
N PRO A 51 -16.89 3.70 3.87
CA PRO A 51 -18.33 3.81 3.64
C PRO A 51 -19.17 2.74 4.36
N GLU A 52 -18.52 1.69 4.84
CA GLU A 52 -19.14 0.57 5.55
C GLU A 52 -19.34 0.85 7.06
N MET A 53 -18.90 2.01 7.55
CA MET A 53 -18.91 2.35 8.97
C MET A 53 -19.79 3.56 9.28
N VAL A 54 -20.26 3.60 10.52
CA VAL A 54 -21.11 4.67 11.05
C VAL A 54 -20.76 4.97 12.52
N ASN A 55 -20.61 6.25 12.86
CA ASN A 55 -20.48 6.67 14.25
C ASN A 55 -21.89 6.87 14.85
N ARG A 56 -22.04 6.63 16.16
CA ARG A 56 -23.28 6.97 16.87
C ARG A 56 -23.62 8.45 16.80
N ASP A 57 -22.59 9.30 16.82
CA ASP A 57 -22.74 10.72 16.56
C ASP A 57 -22.60 11.00 15.06
N SER A 58 -23.65 10.69 14.31
CA SER A 58 -23.84 11.03 12.89
C SER A 58 -25.33 11.27 12.62
N GLU A 59 -25.64 12.06 11.58
CA GLU A 59 -27.02 12.26 11.14
C GLU A 59 -27.61 10.96 10.59
N VAL A 60 -26.83 10.15 9.86
CA VAL A 60 -27.26 8.83 9.39
C VAL A 60 -27.68 7.93 10.55
N ALA A 61 -26.90 7.84 11.63
CA ALA A 61 -27.28 7.02 12.78
C ALA A 61 -28.55 7.52 13.50
N ARG A 62 -28.78 8.84 13.54
CA ARG A 62 -29.98 9.44 14.13
C ARG A 62 -31.22 9.21 13.27
N ALA A 63 -31.08 9.37 11.95
CA ALA A 63 -32.17 9.26 11.00
C ALA A 63 -32.54 7.80 10.67
N HIS A 64 -31.54 6.92 10.63
CA HIS A 64 -31.65 5.53 10.20
C HIS A 64 -30.97 4.56 11.20
N PRO A 65 -31.45 4.48 12.45
CA PRO A 65 -30.89 3.55 13.43
C PRO A 65 -31.04 2.07 13.00
N ASP A 66 -31.99 1.78 12.11
CA ASP A 66 -32.21 0.46 11.50
C ASP A 66 -31.17 0.07 10.45
N TRP A 67 -30.36 1.02 9.97
CA TRP A 67 -29.24 0.75 9.07
C TRP A 67 -27.98 0.27 9.81
N ILE A 68 -28.01 0.12 11.13
CA ILE A 68 -26.83 -0.23 11.92
C ILE A 68 -26.88 -1.71 12.31
N LEU A 69 -25.84 -2.48 11.97
CA LEU A 69 -25.74 -3.87 12.39
C LEU A 69 -25.64 -3.98 13.93
N SER A 70 -26.26 -5.03 14.47
CA SER A 70 -26.44 -5.22 15.92
C SER A 70 -26.49 -6.71 16.29
N ASP A 71 -26.63 -7.06 17.56
CA ASP A 71 -26.84 -8.41 18.07
C ASP A 71 -28.27 -8.94 17.84
N GLY A 72 -29.10 -8.19 17.12
CA GLY A 72 -30.51 -8.49 16.89
C GLY A 72 -31.44 -8.08 18.04
N ALA A 73 -30.91 -7.54 19.14
CA ALA A 73 -31.66 -6.93 20.24
C ALA A 73 -31.42 -5.41 20.36
N GLY A 74 -30.64 -4.82 19.44
CA GLY A 74 -30.28 -3.39 19.43
C GLY A 74 -28.94 -3.09 20.12
N GLY A 75 -28.25 -4.10 20.67
CA GLY A 75 -26.90 -3.98 21.22
C GLY A 75 -25.83 -4.07 20.13
N ALA A 76 -24.80 -3.25 20.19
CA ALA A 76 -23.60 -3.45 19.37
C ALA A 76 -22.38 -2.98 20.14
N VAL A 77 -21.33 -3.80 20.13
CA VAL A 77 -20.01 -3.42 20.65
C VAL A 77 -19.37 -2.49 19.63
N GLU A 78 -18.80 -1.39 20.12
CA GLU A 78 -18.03 -0.47 19.29
C GLU A 78 -16.55 -0.85 19.33
N HIS A 79 -15.91 -0.71 18.18
CA HIS A 79 -14.47 -0.76 18.06
C HIS A 79 -14.05 0.49 17.27
N ARG A 80 -13.10 1.26 17.82
CA ARG A 80 -12.78 2.63 17.37
C ARG A 80 -14.00 3.58 17.33
N ASP A 81 -14.90 3.49 18.32
CA ASP A 81 -16.08 4.36 18.47
C ASP A 81 -17.06 4.33 17.28
N GLN A 82 -17.00 3.26 16.47
CA GLN A 82 -17.83 3.07 15.28
C GLN A 82 -18.51 1.70 15.27
N ARG A 83 -19.58 1.62 14.47
CA ARG A 83 -20.36 0.41 14.18
C ARG A 83 -20.41 0.20 12.67
N VAL A 84 -20.89 -0.96 12.26
CA VAL A 84 -21.00 -1.33 10.84
C VAL A 84 -22.36 -0.89 10.31
N LEU A 85 -22.35 -0.19 9.18
CA LEU A 85 -23.53 0.17 8.40
C LEU A 85 -23.97 -1.04 7.56
N ASP A 86 -25.23 -1.45 7.70
CA ASP A 86 -25.86 -2.51 6.95
C ASP A 86 -26.17 -2.03 5.52
N LEU A 87 -25.33 -2.41 4.56
CA LEU A 87 -25.49 -2.07 3.14
C LEU A 87 -26.73 -2.70 2.50
N THR A 88 -27.37 -3.65 3.20
CA THR A 88 -28.56 -4.33 2.71
C THR A 88 -29.85 -3.71 3.24
N ALA A 89 -29.73 -2.80 4.22
CA ALA A 89 -30.87 -2.06 4.73
C ALA A 89 -31.48 -1.20 3.61
N PRO A 90 -32.83 -1.10 3.52
CA PRO A 90 -33.49 -0.36 2.44
C PRO A 90 -33.03 1.10 2.39
N GLY A 91 -32.44 1.50 1.26
CA GLY A 91 -31.92 2.85 1.01
C GLY A 91 -30.46 3.08 1.41
N ALA A 92 -29.84 2.22 2.23
CA ALA A 92 -28.46 2.42 2.69
C ALA A 92 -27.44 2.33 1.53
N TRP A 93 -27.62 1.35 0.64
CA TRP A 93 -26.78 1.19 -0.55
C TRP A 93 -26.90 2.39 -1.49
N ASP A 94 -28.13 2.82 -1.80
CA ASP A 94 -28.39 3.94 -2.71
C ASP A 94 -27.80 5.24 -2.15
N TYR A 95 -27.95 5.48 -0.85
CA TYR A 95 -27.35 6.61 -0.15
C TYR A 95 -25.83 6.69 -0.36
N LEU A 96 -25.11 5.59 -0.13
CA LEU A 96 -23.66 5.57 -0.30
C LEU A 96 -23.25 5.70 -1.76
N TYR A 97 -23.94 5.00 -2.66
CA TYR A 97 -23.68 5.09 -4.09
C TYR A 97 -23.83 6.54 -4.58
N ASP A 98 -24.93 7.20 -4.25
CA ASP A 98 -25.18 8.59 -4.64
C ASP A 98 -24.17 9.56 -4.02
N ALA A 99 -23.80 9.36 -2.75
CA ALA A 99 -22.82 10.20 -2.06
C ALA A 99 -21.43 10.09 -2.71
N ILE A 100 -20.94 8.86 -2.94
CA ILE A 100 -19.62 8.62 -3.53
C ILE A 100 -19.61 9.10 -4.98
N THR A 101 -20.60 8.69 -5.80
CA THR A 101 -20.62 9.04 -7.23
C THR A 101 -20.80 10.55 -7.45
N GLY A 102 -21.62 11.21 -6.64
CA GLY A 102 -21.76 12.67 -6.68
C GLY A 102 -20.46 13.41 -6.39
N LEU A 103 -19.65 12.92 -5.45
CA LEU A 103 -18.33 13.49 -5.14
C LEU A 103 -17.31 13.19 -6.25
N VAL A 104 -17.32 11.98 -6.81
CA VAL A 104 -16.44 11.62 -7.93
C VAL A 104 -16.70 12.55 -9.12
N ASP A 105 -17.96 12.74 -9.51
CA ASP A 105 -18.35 13.63 -10.61
C ASP A 105 -18.00 15.10 -10.29
N ALA A 106 -18.41 15.60 -9.13
CA ALA A 106 -18.27 17.01 -8.78
C ALA A 106 -16.81 17.43 -8.59
N LEU A 107 -15.98 16.54 -8.04
CA LEU A 107 -14.60 16.84 -7.70
C LEU A 107 -13.60 16.23 -8.68
N GLY A 108 -14.01 15.53 -9.72
CA GLY A 108 -13.11 14.85 -10.66
C GLY A 108 -12.10 13.96 -9.95
N ILE A 109 -12.60 13.10 -9.05
CA ILE A 109 -11.78 12.18 -8.25
C ILE A 109 -11.29 11.06 -9.17
N ALA A 110 -9.98 10.89 -9.26
CA ALA A 110 -9.34 9.79 -10.02
C ALA A 110 -8.95 8.61 -9.11
N TYR A 111 -8.91 8.83 -7.79
CA TYR A 111 -8.44 7.83 -6.83
C TYR A 111 -9.27 7.83 -5.54
N ILE A 112 -9.73 6.66 -5.10
CA ILE A 112 -10.34 6.44 -3.78
C ILE A 112 -9.48 5.49 -2.95
N LYS A 113 -9.15 5.88 -1.72
CA LYS A 113 -8.73 4.93 -0.67
C LYS A 113 -9.99 4.48 0.07
N TRP A 114 -10.35 3.22 -0.09
CA TRP A 114 -11.55 2.62 0.50
C TRP A 114 -11.18 1.83 1.74
N ASP A 115 -11.48 2.39 2.91
CA ASP A 115 -11.07 1.84 4.20
C ASP A 115 -12.17 1.06 4.91
N HIS A 116 -11.78 0.28 5.91
CA HIS A 116 -12.63 -0.52 6.79
C HIS A 116 -11.91 -0.80 8.13
N ASN A 117 -12.01 0.12 9.08
CA ASN A 117 -11.21 0.12 10.31
C ASN A 117 -11.80 -0.66 11.48
N SER A 118 -12.79 -1.53 11.25
CA SER A 118 -13.42 -2.30 12.32
C SER A 118 -13.77 -3.71 11.91
N THR A 119 -13.51 -4.66 12.81
CA THR A 119 -14.07 -6.01 12.69
C THR A 119 -15.58 -5.96 12.91
N ILE A 120 -16.32 -6.82 12.20
CA ILE A 120 -17.76 -6.98 12.42
C ILE A 120 -18.00 -7.70 13.75
N LEU A 121 -18.19 -6.94 14.83
CA LEU A 121 -18.41 -7.47 16.19
C LEU A 121 -19.87 -7.84 16.47
N ALA A 122 -20.80 -7.19 15.77
CA ALA A 122 -22.23 -7.50 15.82
C ALA A 122 -22.74 -7.56 14.38
N ALA A 123 -23.33 -8.69 14.00
CA ALA A 123 -23.57 -9.03 12.60
C ALA A 123 -25.03 -9.44 12.33
N GLY A 124 -25.97 -8.90 13.09
CA GLY A 124 -27.40 -9.07 12.92
C GLY A 124 -28.01 -7.85 12.22
N HIS A 125 -28.80 -8.11 11.20
CA HIS A 125 -29.62 -7.07 10.55
C HIS A 125 -30.62 -6.45 11.54
N MET A 126 -30.85 -5.14 11.43
CA MET A 126 -31.92 -4.46 12.18
C MET A 126 -33.09 -4.04 11.29
N ALA A 127 -32.84 -3.76 10.01
CA ALA A 127 -33.87 -3.41 9.05
C ALA A 127 -34.81 -4.60 8.72
N VAL A 128 -36.07 -4.30 8.45
CA VAL A 128 -37.03 -5.31 7.99
C VAL A 128 -36.85 -5.50 6.48
N GLY A 129 -36.40 -6.69 6.06
CA GLY A 129 -36.16 -7.00 4.65
C GLY A 129 -37.38 -6.81 3.74
N THR A 130 -37.14 -6.38 2.49
CA THR A 130 -38.16 -5.99 1.49
C THR A 130 -38.87 -7.17 0.80
N GLY A 131 -38.52 -8.42 1.15
CA GLY A 131 -38.89 -9.64 0.41
C GLY A 131 -39.67 -10.71 1.17
N GLY A 132 -40.38 -10.39 2.26
CA GLY A 132 -41.38 -11.29 2.86
C GLY A 132 -40.85 -12.49 3.68
N GLY A 133 -39.56 -12.55 3.97
CA GLY A 133 -38.96 -13.62 4.79
C GLY A 133 -37.97 -13.09 5.82
N ALA A 134 -38.37 -12.06 6.59
CA ALA A 134 -37.75 -11.43 7.78
C ALA A 134 -36.21 -11.38 7.88
N ARG A 135 -35.62 -10.20 8.14
CA ARG A 135 -34.24 -10.14 8.67
C ARG A 135 -34.07 -9.05 9.74
N HIS A 136 -34.88 -9.09 10.78
CA HIS A 136 -34.46 -8.51 12.05
C HIS A 136 -33.77 -9.63 12.85
N GLY A 137 -32.52 -9.42 13.26
CA GLY A 137 -31.70 -10.37 14.01
C GLY A 137 -31.09 -11.54 13.20
N ALA A 138 -31.29 -11.58 11.88
CA ALA A 138 -30.65 -12.60 11.03
C ALA A 138 -29.17 -12.26 10.76
N PRO A 139 -28.28 -13.25 10.56
CA PRO A 139 -26.87 -13.01 10.24
C PRO A 139 -26.69 -12.24 8.92
N ALA A 140 -25.83 -11.21 8.94
CA ALA A 140 -25.69 -10.22 7.86
C ALA A 140 -24.37 -10.30 7.09
N VAL A 141 -23.34 -10.99 7.60
CA VAL A 141 -21.97 -10.95 7.03
C VAL A 141 -21.96 -11.28 5.55
N HIS A 142 -22.64 -12.35 5.14
CA HIS A 142 -22.65 -12.78 3.75
C HIS A 142 -23.31 -11.74 2.83
N ASP A 143 -24.50 -11.25 3.21
CA ASP A 143 -25.24 -10.29 2.40
C ASP A 143 -24.52 -8.92 2.35
N GLN A 144 -23.89 -8.52 3.46
CA GLN A 144 -23.03 -7.35 3.55
C GLN A 144 -21.87 -7.44 2.55
N THR A 145 -21.16 -8.57 2.49
CA THR A 145 -20.08 -8.79 1.53
C THR A 145 -20.58 -8.69 0.08
N LEU A 146 -21.73 -9.31 -0.24
CA LEU A 146 -22.29 -9.21 -1.59
C LEU A 146 -22.76 -7.79 -1.94
N ALA A 147 -23.27 -7.04 -0.96
CA ALA A 147 -23.66 -5.65 -1.16
C ALA A 147 -22.46 -4.72 -1.39
N LEU A 148 -21.36 -4.94 -0.66
CA LEU A 148 -20.07 -4.27 -0.90
C LEU A 148 -19.57 -4.56 -2.32
N TYR A 149 -19.53 -5.84 -2.72
CA TYR A 149 -19.10 -6.23 -4.06
C TYR A 149 -19.93 -5.56 -5.14
N ARG A 150 -21.26 -5.55 -5.00
CA ARG A 150 -22.15 -4.81 -5.91
C ARG A 150 -21.86 -3.31 -5.95
N LEU A 151 -21.48 -2.71 -4.83
CA LEU A 151 -21.16 -1.28 -4.75
C LEU A 151 -19.87 -0.97 -5.54
N LEU A 152 -18.81 -1.76 -5.34
CA LEU A 152 -17.56 -1.64 -6.08
C LEU A 152 -17.76 -1.90 -7.58
N ASP A 153 -18.51 -2.94 -7.95
CA ASP A 153 -18.82 -3.29 -9.34
C ASP A 153 -19.57 -2.14 -10.04
N ALA A 154 -20.57 -1.53 -9.36
CA ALA A 154 -21.33 -0.41 -9.90
C ALA A 154 -20.50 0.88 -10.03
N LEU A 155 -19.51 1.10 -9.15
CA LEU A 155 -18.57 2.21 -9.28
C LEU A 155 -17.66 2.00 -10.49
N HIS A 156 -17.14 0.80 -10.68
CA HIS A 156 -16.30 0.47 -11.83
C HIS A 156 -17.06 0.58 -13.16
N GLU A 157 -18.33 0.15 -13.21
CA GLU A 157 -19.16 0.29 -14.41
C GLU A 157 -19.38 1.77 -14.79
N ARG A 158 -19.61 2.64 -13.80
CA ARG A 158 -19.84 4.07 -14.06
C ARG A 158 -18.55 4.85 -14.30
N PHE A 159 -17.48 4.50 -13.59
CA PHE A 159 -16.19 5.20 -13.62
C PHE A 159 -15.06 4.20 -13.91
N PRO A 160 -14.89 3.75 -15.16
CA PRO A 160 -13.90 2.73 -15.51
C PRO A 160 -12.45 3.17 -15.26
N ASP A 161 -12.19 4.48 -15.27
CA ASP A 161 -10.87 5.07 -15.01
C ASP A 161 -10.65 5.41 -13.51
N LEU A 162 -11.65 5.18 -12.65
CA LEU A 162 -11.52 5.41 -11.21
C LEU A 162 -10.70 4.29 -10.58
N ASP A 163 -9.65 4.69 -9.88
CA ASP A 163 -8.75 3.80 -9.18
C ASP A 163 -9.19 3.64 -7.71
N VAL A 164 -9.39 2.40 -7.26
CA VAL A 164 -9.77 2.07 -5.89
C VAL A 164 -8.66 1.27 -5.22
N GLU A 165 -8.13 1.81 -4.11
CA GLU A 165 -7.23 1.10 -3.20
C GLU A 165 -8.02 0.59 -2.00
N SER A 166 -8.10 -0.74 -1.84
CA SER A 166 -8.68 -1.35 -0.65
C SER A 166 -7.76 -1.20 0.55
N CYS A 167 -8.34 -0.79 1.67
CA CYS A 167 -7.70 -0.66 2.97
C CYS A 167 -8.66 -1.20 4.03
N ALA A 168 -8.10 -1.79 5.08
CA ALA A 168 -8.84 -2.20 6.26
C ALA A 168 -7.89 -2.12 7.46
N GLY A 169 -7.58 -0.89 7.91
CA GLY A 169 -6.49 -0.64 8.86
C GLY A 169 -5.15 -1.18 8.36
N GLY A 170 -4.83 -0.91 7.10
CA GLY A 170 -3.81 -1.66 6.36
C GLY A 170 -4.37 -2.86 5.62
N GLY A 171 -3.65 -3.97 5.64
CA GLY A 171 -3.93 -5.17 4.87
C GLY A 171 -4.98 -6.11 5.45
N GLY A 172 -5.92 -5.62 6.28
CA GLY A 172 -6.95 -6.45 6.92
C GLY A 172 -7.93 -7.13 5.94
N ARG A 173 -7.94 -6.71 4.68
CA ARG A 173 -8.82 -7.20 3.63
C ARG A 173 -8.10 -7.33 2.28
N ILE A 174 -7.04 -8.15 2.26
CA ILE A 174 -6.30 -8.55 1.07
C ILE A 174 -6.73 -9.98 0.70
N ASP A 175 -7.70 -10.08 -0.19
CA ASP A 175 -8.25 -11.36 -0.66
C ASP A 175 -8.69 -11.26 -2.13
N MET A 176 -8.84 -12.42 -2.78
CA MET A 176 -9.15 -12.47 -4.21
C MET A 176 -10.51 -11.86 -4.58
N GLY A 177 -11.50 -11.89 -3.68
CA GLY A 177 -12.82 -11.32 -3.96
C GLY A 177 -12.78 -9.79 -4.03
N ILE A 178 -11.93 -9.16 -3.22
CA ILE A 178 -11.61 -7.73 -3.31
C ILE A 178 -10.72 -7.42 -4.50
N MET A 179 -9.68 -8.23 -4.76
CA MET A 179 -8.76 -7.98 -5.87
C MET A 179 -9.41 -8.08 -7.26
N GLU A 180 -10.53 -8.80 -7.39
CA GLU A 180 -11.35 -8.77 -8.60
C GLU A 180 -12.01 -7.40 -8.87
N ARG A 181 -12.03 -6.51 -7.88
CA ARG A 181 -12.85 -5.27 -7.87
C ARG A 181 -12.08 -3.99 -7.57
N THR A 182 -10.87 -4.11 -7.03
CA THR A 182 -10.02 -2.97 -6.67
C THR A 182 -8.66 -3.10 -7.35
N GLN A 183 -8.09 -1.97 -7.76
CA GLN A 183 -6.85 -1.91 -8.54
C GLN A 183 -5.62 -2.11 -7.66
N ARG A 184 -5.70 -1.86 -6.35
CA ARG A 184 -4.59 -2.07 -5.41
C ARG A 184 -5.07 -2.22 -3.97
N VAL A 185 -4.13 -2.56 -3.09
CA VAL A 185 -4.33 -2.66 -1.65
C VAL A 185 -3.30 -1.87 -0.88
N TRP A 186 -3.71 -1.32 0.26
CA TRP A 186 -2.78 -0.81 1.26
C TRP A 186 -2.28 -1.97 2.13
N ALA A 187 -0.99 -2.31 2.01
CA ALA A 187 -0.48 -3.53 2.63
C ALA A 187 -0.51 -3.51 4.17
N SER A 188 -0.21 -2.36 4.77
CA SER A 188 -0.16 -2.19 6.23
C SER A 188 -0.05 -0.72 6.61
N ASP A 189 -0.74 -0.32 7.69
CA ASP A 189 -0.54 0.98 8.33
C ASP A 189 0.86 1.13 8.94
N CYS A 190 1.55 0.02 9.23
CA CYS A 190 2.97 0.07 9.56
C CYS A 190 3.76 0.44 8.29
N ASN A 191 4.31 1.66 8.24
CA ASN A 191 5.24 2.10 7.19
C ASN A 191 6.71 2.15 7.66
N ASP A 192 7.00 1.52 8.81
CA ASP A 192 8.36 1.23 9.26
C ASP A 192 9.09 0.34 8.24
N ALA A 193 10.22 0.80 7.74
CA ALA A 193 10.91 0.12 6.66
C ALA A 193 11.57 -1.21 7.06
N HIS A 194 11.90 -1.39 8.34
CA HIS A 194 12.40 -2.68 8.84
C HIS A 194 11.26 -3.71 8.84
N ASP A 195 10.14 -3.38 9.47
CA ASP A 195 8.98 -4.29 9.56
C ASP A 195 8.34 -4.51 8.17
N ARG A 196 8.39 -3.50 7.30
CA ARG A 196 7.95 -3.62 5.90
C ARG A 196 8.75 -4.63 5.09
N ALA A 197 9.96 -5.00 5.48
CA ALA A 197 10.72 -6.05 4.79
C ALA A 197 9.99 -7.40 4.84
N ASP A 198 9.38 -7.75 5.98
CA ASP A 198 8.60 -8.98 6.12
C ASP A 198 7.19 -8.83 5.55
N ILE A 199 6.52 -7.71 5.83
CA ILE A 199 5.15 -7.45 5.35
C ILE A 199 5.10 -7.45 3.82
N ASN A 200 6.01 -6.72 3.15
CA ASN A 200 6.02 -6.64 1.69
C ASN A 200 6.39 -8.00 1.10
N ARG A 201 7.40 -8.70 1.64
CA ARG A 201 7.77 -10.04 1.17
C ARG A 201 6.57 -10.98 1.21
N ALA A 202 5.89 -11.08 2.36
CA ALA A 202 4.76 -11.99 2.51
C ALA A 202 3.56 -11.60 1.62
N THR A 203 3.25 -10.30 1.53
CA THR A 203 2.14 -9.81 0.71
C THR A 203 2.40 -10.04 -0.78
N MET A 204 3.64 -9.85 -1.22
CA MET A 204 4.02 -9.98 -2.63
C MET A 204 4.22 -11.44 -3.09
N LEU A 205 4.08 -12.41 -2.19
CA LEU A 205 3.89 -13.82 -2.58
C LEU A 205 2.48 -14.07 -3.14
N LEU A 206 1.50 -13.25 -2.76
CA LEU A 206 0.11 -13.35 -3.21
C LEU A 206 -0.20 -12.39 -4.36
N LEU A 207 0.28 -11.15 -4.26
CA LEU A 207 -0.02 -10.08 -5.21
C LEU A 207 1.25 -9.58 -5.91
N PRO A 208 1.18 -9.24 -7.20
CA PRO A 208 2.32 -8.64 -7.88
C PRO A 208 2.57 -7.22 -7.32
N PRO A 209 3.84 -6.74 -7.33
CA PRO A 209 4.23 -5.51 -6.62
C PRO A 209 3.41 -4.27 -6.98
N GLU A 210 2.98 -4.13 -8.24
CA GLU A 210 2.20 -2.99 -8.73
C GLU A 210 0.83 -2.83 -8.05
N LEU A 211 0.29 -3.88 -7.44
CA LEU A 211 -0.99 -3.84 -6.72
C LEU A 211 -0.81 -3.57 -5.22
N VAL A 212 0.42 -3.46 -4.72
CA VAL A 212 0.73 -3.37 -3.29
C VAL A 212 1.23 -1.97 -2.95
N GLY A 213 0.43 -1.20 -2.20
CA GLY A 213 0.77 0.14 -1.73
C GLY A 213 1.96 0.14 -0.77
N THR A 214 2.98 0.93 -1.10
CA THR A 214 4.21 1.06 -0.31
C THR A 214 4.61 2.53 -0.18
N HIS A 215 4.51 3.12 1.02
CA HIS A 215 4.79 4.55 1.20
C HIS A 215 6.09 4.80 1.96
N VAL A 216 6.78 5.88 1.58
CA VAL A 216 7.83 6.48 2.40
C VAL A 216 7.17 7.28 3.52
N GLY A 217 7.25 6.76 4.74
CA GLY A 217 6.77 7.44 5.95
C GLY A 217 7.70 8.59 6.38
N SER A 218 7.42 9.18 7.55
CA SER A 218 8.28 10.20 8.15
C SER A 218 9.59 9.61 8.73
N GLY A 219 10.46 10.44 9.32
CA GLY A 219 11.75 9.97 9.86
C GLY A 219 11.60 9.03 11.06
N ARG A 220 10.71 9.39 12.00
CA ARG A 220 10.32 8.53 13.12
C ARG A 220 9.01 7.84 12.78
N ASP A 221 9.01 6.52 12.68
CA ASP A 221 7.79 5.77 12.37
C ASP A 221 6.75 5.92 13.50
N HIS A 222 5.48 5.95 13.12
CA HIS A 222 4.37 6.19 14.04
C HIS A 222 3.86 4.92 14.73
N THR A 223 4.17 3.74 14.19
CA THR A 223 3.77 2.43 14.73
C THR A 223 4.85 1.78 15.59
N SER A 224 6.11 1.86 15.16
CA SER A 224 7.27 1.22 15.80
C SER A 224 8.12 2.20 16.63
N LEU A 225 8.00 3.51 16.35
CA LEU A 225 8.86 4.57 16.87
C LEU A 225 10.34 4.48 16.48
N ARG A 226 10.73 3.59 15.55
CA ARG A 226 12.11 3.55 15.01
C ARG A 226 12.42 4.82 14.21
N ASN A 227 13.69 5.15 14.16
CA ASN A 227 14.22 6.16 13.25
C ASN A 227 15.09 5.46 12.23
N LEU A 228 14.76 5.63 10.95
CA LEU A 228 15.43 4.95 9.86
C LEU A 228 15.84 5.96 8.78
N ASP A 229 17.01 5.75 8.19
CA ASP A 229 17.53 6.66 7.18
C ASP A 229 16.65 6.65 5.92
N LEU A 230 16.55 7.82 5.27
CA LEU A 230 15.68 7.99 4.11
C LEU A 230 15.99 7.01 2.96
N PRO A 231 17.26 6.69 2.62
CA PRO A 231 17.56 5.69 1.59
C PRO A 231 17.00 4.30 1.91
N PHE A 232 17.02 3.88 3.18
CA PHE A 232 16.44 2.59 3.59
C PHE A 232 14.92 2.63 3.51
N ARG A 233 14.28 3.69 4.03
CA ARG A 233 12.83 3.87 3.95
C ARG A 233 12.31 3.88 2.52
N ALA A 234 12.94 4.66 1.65
CA ALA A 234 12.55 4.74 0.25
C ALA A 234 12.89 3.48 -0.55
N GLY A 235 14.00 2.82 -0.22
CA GLY A 235 14.42 1.60 -0.89
C GLY A 235 13.48 0.44 -0.61
N GLN A 236 12.93 0.33 0.60
CA GLN A 236 11.87 -0.64 0.92
C GLN A 236 10.54 -0.30 0.25
N ALA A 237 10.22 0.98 0.10
CA ALA A 237 9.02 1.41 -0.60
C ALA A 237 9.11 1.30 -2.13
N LEU A 238 10.31 1.13 -2.69
CA LEU A 238 10.61 1.21 -4.12
C LEU A 238 9.82 0.20 -4.96
N TRP A 239 9.61 -1.00 -4.42
CA TRP A 239 9.17 -2.18 -5.17
C TRP A 239 7.69 -2.14 -5.54
N GLY A 240 6.85 -1.69 -4.62
CA GLY A 240 5.41 -1.70 -4.78
C GLY A 240 4.89 -0.52 -5.60
N HIS A 241 3.62 -0.19 -5.37
CA HIS A 241 3.02 1.06 -5.80
C HIS A 241 3.49 2.20 -4.87
N MET A 242 4.66 2.78 -5.21
CA MET A 242 5.35 3.73 -4.35
C MET A 242 4.56 5.03 -4.12
N GLY A 243 4.44 5.44 -2.87
CA GLY A 243 3.89 6.74 -2.46
C GLY A 243 4.68 7.41 -1.34
N VAL A 244 4.18 8.53 -0.84
CA VAL A 244 4.79 9.30 0.26
C VAL A 244 3.72 9.66 1.27
N GLU A 245 3.97 9.31 2.53
CA GLU A 245 3.09 9.57 3.66
C GLU A 245 3.86 10.32 4.74
N TRP A 246 4.15 11.58 4.44
CA TRP A 246 4.98 12.45 5.26
C TRP A 246 4.53 13.89 5.11
N ASP A 247 4.39 14.63 6.23
CA ASP A 247 4.25 16.08 6.19
C ASP A 247 5.52 16.76 5.65
N LEU A 248 5.55 16.96 4.33
CA LEU A 248 6.64 17.62 3.62
C LEU A 248 6.85 19.08 4.02
N ARG A 249 5.97 19.71 4.80
CA ARG A 249 6.23 21.05 5.35
C ARG A 249 7.27 21.00 6.47
N SER A 250 7.34 19.88 7.18
CA SER A 250 8.30 19.65 8.26
C SER A 250 9.64 19.06 7.78
N ALA A 251 9.66 18.43 6.60
CA ALA A 251 10.87 17.87 6.00
C ALA A 251 11.93 18.94 5.69
N SER A 252 13.20 18.60 5.88
CA SER A 252 14.32 19.48 5.51
C SER A 252 14.43 19.62 3.97
N GLN A 253 15.12 20.66 3.50
CA GLN A 253 15.37 20.81 2.05
C GLN A 253 16.31 19.73 1.50
N GLU A 254 17.14 19.15 2.35
CA GLU A 254 17.98 18.00 1.99
C GLU A 254 17.12 16.76 1.78
N ASP A 255 16.24 16.45 2.73
CA ASP A 255 15.31 15.32 2.61
C ASP A 255 14.40 15.43 1.40
N LYS A 256 13.87 16.62 1.11
CA LYS A 256 13.03 16.83 -0.09
C LYS A 256 13.79 16.53 -1.38
N ARG A 257 15.06 16.96 -1.48
CA ARG A 257 15.91 16.67 -2.64
C ARG A 257 16.23 15.19 -2.75
N ALA A 258 16.58 14.56 -1.64
CA ALA A 258 16.86 13.12 -1.58
C ALA A 258 15.62 12.29 -1.96
N LEU A 259 14.46 12.61 -1.39
CA LEU A 259 13.18 11.97 -1.70
C LEU A 259 12.81 12.15 -3.18
N ALA A 260 12.96 13.35 -3.74
CA ALA A 260 12.73 13.59 -5.16
C ALA A 260 13.63 12.74 -6.06
N ALA A 261 14.91 12.58 -5.69
CA ALA A 261 15.83 11.70 -6.41
C ALA A 261 15.41 10.22 -6.33
N LEU A 262 14.97 9.76 -5.16
CA LEU A 262 14.50 8.38 -4.95
C LEU A 262 13.19 8.10 -5.70
N ILE A 263 12.27 9.07 -5.76
CA ILE A 263 11.06 8.99 -6.61
C ILE A 263 11.44 8.91 -8.09
N ALA A 264 12.47 9.65 -8.53
CA ALA A 264 12.95 9.56 -9.91
C ALA A 264 13.55 8.17 -10.22
N VAL A 265 14.26 7.57 -9.26
CA VAL A 265 14.74 6.18 -9.35
C VAL A 265 13.58 5.22 -9.49
N HIS A 266 12.55 5.30 -8.64
CA HIS A 266 11.34 4.48 -8.78
C HIS A 266 10.72 4.65 -10.18
N LYS A 267 10.47 5.88 -10.64
CA LYS A 267 9.90 6.12 -11.98
C LYS A 267 10.72 5.50 -13.11
N ASN A 268 12.05 5.51 -13.01
CA ASN A 268 12.93 4.89 -14.01
C ASN A 268 12.87 3.35 -13.98
N LEU A 269 12.78 2.76 -12.78
CA LEU A 269 12.79 1.31 -12.57
C LEU A 269 11.40 0.68 -12.64
N ARG A 270 10.33 1.47 -12.50
CA ARG A 270 8.93 1.01 -12.46
C ARG A 270 8.56 0.05 -13.59
N PRO A 271 8.94 0.27 -14.87
CA PRO A 271 8.63 -0.69 -15.93
C PRO A 271 9.23 -2.09 -15.69
N LEU A 272 10.42 -2.17 -15.07
CA LEU A 272 11.01 -3.45 -14.69
C LEU A 272 10.32 -4.02 -13.45
N LEU A 273 10.15 -3.20 -12.41
CA LEU A 273 9.56 -3.61 -11.13
C LEU A 273 8.15 -4.20 -11.28
N HIS A 274 7.34 -3.65 -12.17
CA HIS A 274 5.92 -3.99 -12.35
C HIS A 274 5.66 -4.95 -13.51
N ALA A 275 6.68 -5.37 -14.26
CA ALA A 275 6.53 -6.32 -15.37
C ALA A 275 7.46 -7.54 -15.27
N GLY A 276 8.45 -7.50 -14.38
CA GLY A 276 9.34 -8.62 -14.15
C GLY A 276 8.80 -9.62 -13.14
N GLU A 277 9.46 -10.77 -13.08
CA GLU A 277 9.19 -11.82 -12.11
C GLU A 277 9.91 -11.52 -10.80
N LEU A 278 9.15 -11.49 -9.70
CA LEU A 278 9.69 -11.38 -8.34
C LEU A 278 10.45 -12.67 -7.97
N VAL A 279 11.64 -12.51 -7.40
CA VAL A 279 12.51 -13.61 -6.99
C VAL A 279 13.09 -13.34 -5.61
N HIS A 280 13.24 -14.40 -4.81
CA HIS A 280 13.86 -14.37 -3.49
C HIS A 280 15.01 -15.37 -3.48
N ALA A 281 16.17 -14.95 -2.97
CA ALA A 281 17.28 -15.88 -2.80
C ALA A 281 17.12 -16.64 -1.48
N ASP A 282 17.45 -17.93 -1.48
CA ASP A 282 17.60 -18.70 -0.25
C ASP A 282 18.94 -18.32 0.40
N THR A 283 18.88 -17.70 1.57
CA THR A 283 20.07 -17.41 2.40
C THR A 283 19.97 -18.21 3.70
N ASP A 284 21.10 -18.75 4.17
CA ASP A 284 21.21 -19.46 5.45
C ASP A 284 21.14 -18.49 6.66
N GLU A 285 21.17 -17.18 6.41
CA GLU A 285 21.05 -16.10 7.38
C GLU A 285 19.94 -15.10 6.95
N ASP A 286 18.77 -15.55 6.45
CA ASP A 286 17.69 -14.67 5.91
C ASP A 286 17.18 -13.64 6.94
N GLU A 287 17.22 -13.97 8.23
CA GLU A 287 16.91 -13.04 9.32
C GLU A 287 17.90 -11.86 9.41
N ALA A 288 19.16 -12.05 8.97
CA ALA A 288 20.19 -11.02 9.01
C ALA A 288 20.39 -10.32 7.67
N VAL A 289 20.47 -11.09 6.58
CA VAL A 289 20.65 -10.56 5.23
C VAL A 289 19.71 -11.24 4.25
N ARG A 290 18.91 -10.41 3.58
CA ARG A 290 17.90 -10.81 2.62
C ARG A 290 18.27 -10.32 1.22
N ILE A 291 18.05 -11.17 0.23
CA ILE A 291 18.26 -10.84 -1.18
C ILE A 291 16.98 -11.12 -1.96
N GLU A 292 16.44 -10.07 -2.54
CA GLU A 292 15.17 -10.10 -3.28
C GLU A 292 15.34 -9.29 -4.56
N GLY A 293 14.58 -9.61 -5.58
CA GLY A 293 14.71 -8.92 -6.85
C GLY A 293 13.55 -9.11 -7.79
N VAL A 294 13.61 -8.40 -8.90
CA VAL A 294 12.71 -8.54 -10.04
C VAL A 294 13.56 -8.75 -11.29
N VAL A 295 13.20 -9.77 -12.07
CA VAL A 295 13.89 -10.15 -13.30
C VAL A 295 12.95 -9.99 -14.48
N SER A 296 13.38 -9.26 -15.51
CA SER A 296 12.63 -9.11 -16.76
C SER A 296 12.27 -10.47 -17.39
N PRO A 297 11.12 -10.59 -18.09
CA PRO A 297 10.69 -11.87 -18.67
C PRO A 297 11.69 -12.50 -19.65
N ASP A 298 12.45 -11.68 -20.38
CA ASP A 298 13.48 -12.12 -21.33
C ASP A 298 14.87 -12.34 -20.70
N ARG A 299 14.95 -12.17 -19.36
CA ARG A 299 16.15 -12.29 -18.52
C ARG A 299 17.29 -11.36 -18.95
N THR A 300 17.00 -10.22 -19.59
CA THR A 300 18.03 -9.25 -20.02
C THR A 300 18.35 -8.19 -18.97
N ASP A 301 17.42 -7.88 -18.08
CA ASP A 301 17.55 -6.87 -17.04
C ASP A 301 16.98 -7.41 -15.72
N ALA A 302 17.63 -7.06 -14.62
CA ALA A 302 17.18 -7.42 -13.28
C ALA A 302 17.64 -6.37 -12.27
N LEU A 303 16.82 -6.19 -11.23
CA LEU A 303 17.14 -5.39 -10.07
C LEU A 303 17.05 -6.28 -8.84
N TYR A 304 18.06 -6.24 -7.98
CA TYR A 304 18.06 -6.90 -6.69
C TYR A 304 18.29 -5.87 -5.58
N GLN A 305 17.68 -6.10 -4.43
CA GLN A 305 18.03 -5.48 -3.17
C GLN A 305 18.74 -6.50 -2.28
N LEU A 306 19.86 -6.08 -1.70
CA LEU A 306 20.53 -6.77 -0.61
C LEU A 306 20.24 -5.94 0.65
N THR A 307 19.50 -6.51 1.61
CA THR A 307 19.04 -5.83 2.83
C THR A 307 19.75 -6.41 4.03
N GLY A 308 20.34 -5.57 4.88
CA GLY A 308 20.75 -5.96 6.23
C GLY A 308 19.61 -5.69 7.22
N LEU A 309 19.04 -6.73 7.81
CA LEU A 309 18.00 -6.65 8.86
C LEU A 309 18.60 -6.92 10.25
N ALA A 310 19.69 -7.68 10.30
CA ALA A 310 20.50 -7.88 11.50
C ALA A 310 21.98 -8.01 11.13
N GLN A 311 22.84 -8.11 12.15
CA GLN A 311 24.27 -8.30 11.92
C GLN A 311 24.55 -9.76 11.52
N THR A 312 25.29 -9.96 10.43
CA THR A 312 25.74 -11.30 10.00
C THR A 312 26.69 -11.91 11.03
N THR A 313 26.65 -13.23 11.17
CA THR A 313 27.48 -13.95 12.15
C THR A 313 28.92 -14.19 11.68
N THR A 314 29.19 -14.06 10.38
CA THR A 314 30.49 -14.34 9.78
C THR A 314 31.05 -13.19 8.96
N TRP A 315 32.40 -13.09 8.89
CA TRP A 315 33.11 -12.17 8.00
C TRP A 315 34.43 -12.79 7.49
N PRO A 316 34.71 -12.77 6.17
CA PRO A 316 33.80 -12.36 5.10
C PRO A 316 32.63 -13.35 4.98
N GLY A 317 31.44 -12.82 4.66
CA GLY A 317 30.27 -13.66 4.40
C GLY A 317 30.42 -14.48 3.12
N ALA A 318 29.76 -15.63 3.05
CA ALA A 318 29.73 -16.46 1.85
C ALA A 318 29.10 -15.68 0.67
N PRO A 319 29.57 -15.89 -0.58
CA PRO A 319 28.88 -15.38 -1.76
C PRO A 319 27.43 -15.86 -1.81
N ARG A 320 26.53 -15.00 -2.32
CA ARG A 320 25.09 -15.29 -2.35
C ARG A 320 24.53 -15.25 -3.78
N PRO A 321 23.77 -16.29 -4.20
CA PRO A 321 23.24 -16.38 -5.55
C PRO A 321 22.22 -15.28 -5.85
N LEU A 322 22.13 -14.89 -7.12
CA LEU A 322 21.09 -14.01 -7.64
C LEU A 322 20.12 -14.87 -8.48
N PRO A 323 18.92 -15.19 -7.96
CA PRO A 323 17.99 -16.12 -8.60
C PRO A 323 17.34 -15.53 -9.85
N GLY A 324 16.88 -16.40 -10.75
CA GLY A 324 16.09 -16.02 -11.93
C GLY A 324 16.87 -15.60 -13.17
N LEU A 325 18.20 -15.50 -13.13
CA LEU A 325 19.01 -15.14 -14.30
C LEU A 325 19.20 -16.33 -15.27
N ASP A 326 19.47 -16.03 -16.55
CA ASP A 326 19.77 -17.04 -17.57
C ASP A 326 21.23 -17.51 -17.45
N SER A 327 21.42 -18.79 -17.13
CA SER A 327 22.74 -19.39 -16.93
C SER A 327 23.67 -19.32 -18.15
N ALA A 328 23.13 -19.18 -19.36
CA ALA A 328 23.90 -19.15 -20.60
C ALA A 328 24.45 -17.77 -20.97
N ARG A 329 24.02 -16.70 -20.27
CA ARG A 329 24.41 -15.32 -20.58
C ARG A 329 25.58 -14.85 -19.75
N ILE A 330 26.17 -13.72 -20.15
CA ILE A 330 27.09 -12.94 -19.32
C ILE A 330 26.37 -11.68 -18.90
N TYR A 331 26.45 -11.34 -17.62
CA TYR A 331 25.80 -10.15 -17.08
C TYR A 331 26.82 -9.14 -16.58
N HIS A 332 26.48 -7.87 -16.73
CA HIS A 332 27.13 -6.76 -16.04
C HIS A 332 26.39 -6.48 -14.73
N VAL A 333 27.08 -6.73 -13.61
CA VAL A 333 26.59 -6.48 -12.25
C VAL A 333 27.16 -5.17 -11.75
N ARG A 334 26.29 -4.25 -11.30
CA ARG A 334 26.68 -2.95 -10.77
C ARG A 334 25.66 -2.43 -9.76
N LEU A 335 26.06 -1.43 -8.99
CA LEU A 335 25.12 -0.69 -8.16
C LEU A 335 24.11 0.10 -9.03
N ALA A 336 22.83 0.04 -8.67
CA ALA A 336 21.77 0.85 -9.28
C ALA A 336 21.71 2.26 -8.68
N THR A 337 22.08 2.39 -7.41
CA THR A 337 22.21 3.64 -6.67
C THR A 337 23.53 3.66 -5.91
N PRO A 338 24.09 4.83 -5.56
CA PRO A 338 25.24 4.90 -4.68
C PRO A 338 25.04 4.09 -3.39
N VAL A 339 26.13 3.58 -2.82
CA VAL A 339 26.10 2.96 -1.49
C VAL A 339 25.74 4.01 -0.44
N TYR A 340 25.15 3.57 0.66
CA TYR A 340 24.89 4.42 1.82
C TYR A 340 26.21 4.86 2.50
N GLU A 341 26.16 5.97 3.22
CA GLU A 341 27.32 6.50 3.95
C GLU A 341 27.75 5.54 5.07
N GLY A 342 29.05 5.28 5.18
CA GLY A 342 29.60 4.42 6.24
C GLY A 342 29.73 2.93 5.86
N LEU A 343 29.41 2.51 4.62
CA LEU A 343 29.77 1.16 4.16
C LEU A 343 31.30 1.01 4.05
N ASN A 344 31.92 0.34 5.02
CA ASN A 344 33.38 0.24 5.14
C ASN A 344 34.01 -0.99 4.45
N TYR A 345 33.24 -2.03 4.20
CA TYR A 345 33.74 -3.29 3.63
C TYR A 345 33.04 -3.63 2.31
N PRO A 346 33.36 -2.89 1.22
CA PRO A 346 32.74 -3.09 -0.08
C PRO A 346 33.28 -4.34 -0.80
N ALA A 347 32.40 -5.01 -1.55
CA ALA A 347 32.79 -6.07 -2.48
C ALA A 347 33.27 -5.50 -3.83
N ALA A 348 34.03 -6.28 -4.61
CA ALA A 348 34.62 -5.81 -5.88
C ALA A 348 33.57 -5.27 -6.88
N TRP A 349 32.37 -5.86 -6.91
CA TRP A 349 31.27 -5.46 -7.79
C TRP A 349 30.64 -4.10 -7.44
N THR A 350 30.92 -3.56 -6.24
CA THR A 350 30.44 -2.24 -5.81
C THR A 350 31.30 -1.08 -6.33
N ARG A 351 32.47 -1.38 -6.92
CA ARG A 351 33.38 -0.36 -7.47
C ARG A 351 32.78 0.28 -8.72
N PRO A 352 33.19 1.52 -9.07
CA PRO A 352 32.83 2.13 -10.35
C PRO A 352 33.15 1.20 -11.51
N GLY A 353 32.18 0.99 -12.40
CA GLY A 353 32.31 0.09 -13.54
C GLY A 353 31.82 -1.34 -13.31
N GLY A 354 31.51 -1.76 -12.07
CA GLY A 354 30.93 -3.07 -11.78
C GLY A 354 31.81 -4.26 -12.16
N VAL A 355 31.20 -5.44 -12.32
CA VAL A 355 31.88 -6.67 -12.77
C VAL A 355 31.06 -7.40 -13.83
N ARG A 356 31.75 -8.19 -14.66
CA ARG A 356 31.10 -9.06 -15.65
C ARG A 356 31.22 -10.50 -15.20
N LEU A 357 30.10 -11.18 -15.05
CA LEU A 357 30.05 -12.54 -14.53
C LEU A 357 29.11 -13.41 -15.38
N PRO A 358 29.45 -14.70 -15.61
CA PRO A 358 28.52 -15.64 -16.24
C PRO A 358 27.26 -15.80 -15.38
N GLY A 359 26.10 -15.91 -16.03
CA GLY A 359 24.82 -16.17 -15.38
C GLY A 359 24.88 -17.45 -14.55
N SER A 360 25.52 -18.50 -15.06
CA SER A 360 25.75 -19.75 -14.32
C SER A 360 26.53 -19.56 -13.02
N TYR A 361 27.46 -18.62 -12.97
CA TYR A 361 28.16 -18.26 -11.73
C TYR A 361 27.24 -17.49 -10.79
N LEU A 362 26.48 -16.51 -11.31
CA LEU A 362 25.57 -15.69 -10.51
C LEU A 362 24.44 -16.49 -9.87
N THR A 363 23.89 -17.50 -10.56
CA THR A 363 22.78 -18.31 -10.02
C THR A 363 23.24 -19.44 -9.10
N THR A 364 24.51 -19.86 -9.17
CA THR A 364 25.03 -21.01 -8.40
C THR A 364 25.88 -20.59 -7.21
N THR A 365 26.85 -19.70 -7.45
CA THR A 365 27.79 -19.20 -6.44
C THR A 365 27.40 -17.81 -5.97
N GLY A 366 27.07 -16.94 -6.92
CA GLY A 366 26.61 -15.59 -6.64
C GLY A 366 27.70 -14.56 -6.40
N ILE A 367 27.30 -13.42 -5.86
CA ILE A 367 28.18 -12.28 -5.64
C ILE A 367 28.71 -12.25 -4.21
N ALA A 368 29.95 -11.80 -4.04
CA ALA A 368 30.53 -11.60 -2.71
C ALA A 368 29.70 -10.57 -1.92
N LEU A 369 29.35 -10.90 -0.68
CA LEU A 369 28.48 -10.08 0.14
C LEU A 369 29.28 -8.97 0.86
N PRO A 370 28.94 -7.69 0.69
CA PRO A 370 29.46 -6.61 1.54
C PRO A 370 28.96 -6.75 2.99
N VAL A 371 29.65 -6.14 3.95
CA VAL A 371 29.12 -6.04 5.33
C VAL A 371 28.09 -4.91 5.38
N ILE A 372 26.83 -5.26 5.15
CA ILE A 372 25.70 -4.33 5.22
C ILE A 372 25.32 -4.18 6.69
N HIS A 373 25.22 -2.94 7.17
CA HIS A 373 24.76 -2.66 8.53
C HIS A 373 23.25 -2.97 8.64
N PRO A 374 22.76 -3.34 9.84
CA PRO A 374 21.31 -3.42 10.07
C PRO A 374 20.61 -2.14 9.62
N ASP A 375 19.41 -2.27 9.08
CA ASP A 375 18.59 -1.17 8.58
C ASP A 375 19.20 -0.39 7.41
N HIS A 376 19.98 -1.09 6.58
CA HIS A 376 20.55 -0.56 5.36
C HIS A 376 20.38 -1.54 4.20
N MET A 377 20.53 -1.03 2.98
CA MET A 377 20.40 -1.85 1.78
C MET A 377 21.29 -1.36 0.64
N LEU A 378 21.52 -2.26 -0.32
CA LEU A 378 22.18 -1.97 -1.60
C LEU A 378 21.25 -2.38 -2.74
N LEU A 379 21.08 -1.50 -3.73
CA LEU A 379 20.40 -1.83 -4.97
C LEU A 379 21.41 -2.24 -6.04
N VAL A 380 21.19 -3.39 -6.65
CA VAL A 380 22.09 -4.03 -7.61
C VAL A 380 21.34 -4.21 -8.93
N ARG A 381 21.85 -3.61 -10.00
CA ARG A 381 21.33 -3.83 -11.35
C ARG A 381 22.20 -4.82 -12.10
N VAL A 382 21.55 -5.76 -12.77
CA VAL A 382 22.17 -6.88 -13.47
C VAL A 382 21.63 -6.93 -14.89
N THR A 383 22.44 -6.52 -15.87
CA THR A 383 22.02 -6.43 -17.28
C THR A 383 22.82 -7.39 -18.15
N ALA A 384 22.16 -8.17 -18.99
CA ALA A 384 22.78 -9.07 -19.94
C ALA A 384 23.63 -8.27 -20.93
N LEU A 385 24.81 -8.79 -21.25
CA LEU A 385 25.62 -8.30 -22.35
C LEU A 385 25.15 -8.95 -23.65
N GLU A 386 25.12 -8.18 -24.74
CA GLU A 386 24.88 -8.76 -26.05
C GLU A 386 25.93 -9.83 -26.37
N ALA A 387 25.50 -10.90 -27.03
CA ALA A 387 26.42 -11.93 -27.49
C ALA A 387 27.39 -11.31 -28.50
N SER A 388 28.68 -11.27 -28.14
CA SER A 388 29.76 -10.77 -28.98
C SER A 388 30.03 -11.64 -30.19
#